data_AF-A0A2N5UV06-F1
#
_entry.id   AF-A0A2N5UV06-F1
#
_cell.length_a   1.000
_cell.length_b   1.000
_cell.length_c   1.000
_cell.angle_alpha   90.00
_cell.angle_beta   90.00
_cell.angle_gamma   90.00
#
_symmetry.space_group_name_H-M   'P 1'
#
loop_
_entity.id
_entity.type
_entity.pdbx_description
1 polymer ?
#
loop_
_entity_poly.entity_id
_entity_poly.type
_entity_poly.pdbx_seq_one_letter_code
_entity_poly.pdbx_strand_id
1 'polypeptide(L)'
;MSTIKFPAEEKAKVDKFVTQSPNSMYLFDAPHRGAKIAELCRSSGVAGRKNDCISVAIESRHLFEYMQKLGFFCQLPFDPSRTEIECRRIELVAGMPLEPNPTP
;
A
#
# COMPACT_ATOMS: atom_id res chain seq x y z
N MET A 1 -10.31 -21.59 -9.47
CA MET A 1 -10.37 -20.21 -8.96
C MET A 1 -10.42 -20.28 -7.45
N SER A 2 -9.26 -20.21 -6.77
CA SER A 2 -9.23 -20.27 -5.30
C SER A 2 -9.57 -18.90 -4.74
N THR A 3 -10.75 -18.78 -4.14
CA THR A 3 -11.13 -17.66 -3.28
C THR A 3 -10.33 -17.75 -1.98
N ILE A 4 -9.04 -17.39 -2.06
CA ILE A 4 -8.25 -17.16 -0.85
C ILE A 4 -8.85 -15.92 -0.18
N LYS A 5 -9.64 -16.19 0.85
CA LYS A 5 -10.36 -15.19 1.64
C LYS A 5 -9.33 -14.47 2.49
N PHE A 6 -9.24 -13.15 2.36
CA PHE A 6 -8.43 -12.33 3.26
C PHE A 6 -8.84 -12.64 4.70
N PRO A 7 -7.92 -13.15 5.56
CA PRO A 7 -8.27 -13.50 6.94
C PRO A 7 -8.81 -12.28 7.68
N ALA A 8 -9.92 -12.40 8.38
CA ALA A 8 -10.52 -11.26 9.09
C ALA A 8 -9.55 -10.65 10.13
N GLU A 9 -8.71 -11.47 10.76
CA GLU A 9 -7.69 -11.04 11.71
C GLU A 9 -6.62 -10.17 11.04
N GLU A 10 -6.04 -10.64 9.94
CA GLU A 10 -5.08 -9.87 9.15
C GLU A 10 -5.71 -8.59 8.58
N LYS A 11 -7.00 -8.66 8.20
CA LYS A 11 -7.74 -7.51 7.69
C LYS A 11 -7.83 -6.43 8.77
N ALA A 12 -8.19 -6.81 9.99
CA ALA A 12 -8.27 -5.90 11.13
C ALA A 12 -6.89 -5.34 11.51
N LYS A 13 -5.83 -6.15 11.37
CA LYS A 13 -4.43 -5.71 11.58
C LYS A 13 -4.03 -4.62 10.59
N VAL A 14 -4.27 -4.85 9.31
CA VAL A 14 -3.99 -3.85 8.25
C VAL A 14 -4.85 -2.61 8.44
N ASP A 15 -6.14 -2.77 8.71
CA ASP A 15 -7.06 -1.65 8.94
C ASP A 15 -6.62 -0.76 10.12
N LYS A 16 -6.31 -1.37 11.26
CA LYS A 16 -5.77 -0.67 12.43
C LYS A 16 -4.45 0.01 12.10
N PHE A 17 -3.59 -0.63 11.33
CA PHE A 17 -2.30 -0.08 10.94
C PHE A 17 -2.44 1.12 10.00
N VAL A 18 -3.30 1.07 8.98
CA VAL A 18 -3.47 2.20 8.07
C VAL A 18 -4.25 3.35 8.72
N THR A 19 -5.19 3.04 9.62
CA THR A 19 -6.03 4.05 10.31
C THR A 19 -5.25 4.87 11.34
N GLN A 20 -4.18 4.32 11.90
CA GLN A 20 -3.27 5.08 12.78
C GLN A 20 -2.63 6.28 12.08
N SER A 21 -2.34 6.17 10.78
CA SER A 21 -1.76 7.28 10.00
C SER A 21 -2.18 7.14 8.53
N PRO A 22 -3.41 7.53 8.19
CA PRO A 22 -3.98 7.29 6.86
C PRO A 22 -3.27 8.09 5.77
N ASN A 23 -2.65 9.22 6.11
CA ASN A 23 -1.96 10.10 5.17
C ASN A 23 -0.46 9.78 5.02
N SER A 24 0.04 8.73 5.68
CA SER A 24 1.42 8.28 5.53
C SER A 24 1.62 7.47 4.25
N MET A 25 2.86 7.44 3.77
CA MET A 25 3.26 6.54 2.70
C MET A 25 3.50 5.15 3.28
N TYR A 26 2.92 4.14 2.65
CA TYR A 26 3.11 2.75 3.00
C TYR A 26 4.01 2.09 1.95
N LEU A 27 4.96 1.27 2.40
CA LEU A 27 5.83 0.48 1.58
C LEU A 27 5.39 -0.97 1.71
N PHE A 28 5.06 -1.56 0.59
CA PHE A 28 4.65 -2.94 0.48
C PHE A 28 5.83 -3.76 -0.06
N ASP A 29 6.21 -4.82 0.64
CA ASP A 29 7.33 -5.66 0.26
C ASP A 29 6.92 -7.14 0.32
N ALA A 30 7.37 -7.95 -0.63
CA ALA A 30 7.07 -9.37 -0.66
C ALA A 30 8.29 -10.14 -1.18
N PRO A 31 8.72 -11.20 -0.48
CA PRO A 31 9.97 -11.90 -0.80
C PRO A 31 9.97 -12.54 -2.20
N HIS A 32 8.80 -12.91 -2.73
CA HIS A 32 8.64 -13.34 -4.11
C HIS A 32 7.17 -13.19 -4.57
N ARG A 33 6.94 -13.20 -5.89
CA ARG A 33 5.59 -13.25 -6.47
C ARG A 33 4.86 -14.50 -5.94
N GLY A 34 3.65 -14.32 -5.38
CA GLY A 34 2.89 -15.41 -4.77
C GLY A 34 3.36 -15.84 -3.37
N ALA A 35 4.26 -15.07 -2.73
CA ALA A 35 4.57 -15.28 -1.32
C ALA A 35 3.29 -15.16 -0.49
N LYS A 36 3.03 -16.16 0.36
CA LYS A 36 1.88 -16.21 1.29
C LYS A 36 2.05 -15.31 2.52
N ILE A 37 3.12 -14.53 2.53
CA ILE A 37 3.42 -13.52 3.53
C ILE A 37 3.82 -12.25 2.79
N ALA A 38 3.24 -11.14 3.19
CA ALA A 38 3.55 -9.82 2.68
C ALA A 38 3.92 -8.90 3.85
N GLU A 39 4.83 -7.97 3.63
CA GLU A 39 5.23 -6.97 4.60
C GLU A 39 4.62 -5.62 4.21
N LEU A 40 4.01 -4.95 5.18
CA LEU A 40 3.50 -3.60 5.04
C LEU A 40 4.21 -2.70 6.05
N CYS A 41 5.00 -1.76 5.55
CA CYS A 41 5.72 -0.81 6.35
C CYS A 41 5.14 0.59 6.19
N ARG A 42 5.19 1.40 7.25
CA ARG A 42 4.90 2.83 7.21
C ARG A 42 6.22 3.60 7.08
N SER A 43 6.31 4.43 6.05
CA SER A 43 7.39 5.41 5.90
C SER A 43 6.99 6.70 6.62
N SER A 44 7.80 7.16 7.57
CA SER A 44 7.47 8.38 8.34
C SER A 44 8.05 9.68 7.75
N GLY A 45 8.17 9.76 6.42
CA GLY A 45 8.55 11.01 5.73
C GLY A 45 10.03 11.36 5.78
N VAL A 46 10.85 10.60 6.52
CA VAL A 46 12.31 10.66 6.42
C VAL A 46 12.74 9.66 5.35
N ALA A 47 13.28 10.17 4.24
CA ALA A 47 13.70 9.38 3.09
C ALA A 47 14.55 8.17 3.56
N GLY A 48 14.04 6.95 3.34
CA GLY A 48 14.78 5.71 3.55
C GLY A 48 14.61 4.99 4.88
N ARG A 49 13.78 5.45 5.82
CA ARG A 49 13.49 4.67 7.06
C ARG A 49 12.06 4.13 7.09
N LYS A 50 11.94 2.80 7.00
CA LYS A 50 10.77 2.01 7.43
C LYS A 50 10.72 2.11 8.96
N ASN A 51 9.80 2.88 9.53
CA ASN A 51 9.77 3.09 10.99
C ASN A 51 8.86 2.09 11.71
N ASP A 52 7.83 1.58 11.03
CA ASP A 52 6.93 0.55 11.57
C ASP A 52 6.60 -0.43 10.45
N CYS A 53 6.84 -1.73 10.65
CA CYS A 53 6.50 -2.78 9.70
C CYS A 53 5.62 -3.84 10.34
N ILE A 54 4.60 -4.29 9.62
CA ILE A 54 3.79 -5.45 9.99
C ILE A 54 3.91 -6.52 8.91
N SER A 55 4.15 -7.76 9.35
CA SER A 55 4.00 -8.92 8.47
C SER A 55 2.54 -9.36 8.46
N VAL A 56 2.00 -9.60 7.28
CA VAL A 56 0.62 -10.00 7.03
C VAL A 56 0.66 -11.39 6.39
N ALA A 57 0.08 -12.39 7.04
CA ALA A 57 0.09 -13.78 6.56
C ALA A 57 -0.92 -14.00 5.41
N ILE A 58 -0.75 -13.27 4.31
CA ILE A 58 -1.56 -13.39 3.10
C ILE A 58 -0.71 -13.27 1.84
N GLU A 59 -1.23 -13.79 0.72
CA GLU A 59 -0.63 -13.56 -0.58
C GLU A 59 -0.52 -12.07 -0.90
N SER A 60 0.65 -11.68 -1.42
CA SER A 60 0.96 -10.33 -1.85
C SER A 60 -0.12 -9.67 -2.71
N ARG A 61 -0.71 -10.44 -3.65
CA ARG A 61 -1.79 -9.97 -4.51
C ARG A 61 -3.05 -9.54 -3.74
N HIS A 62 -3.44 -10.31 -2.72
CA HIS A 62 -4.64 -10.01 -1.95
C HIS A 62 -4.46 -8.81 -1.03
N LEU A 63 -3.26 -8.62 -0.48
CA LEU A 63 -2.94 -7.42 0.29
C LEU A 63 -2.95 -6.17 -0.61
N PHE A 64 -2.38 -6.25 -1.82
CA PHE A 64 -2.45 -5.17 -2.80
C PHE A 64 -3.90 -4.82 -3.17
N GLU A 65 -4.72 -5.81 -3.51
CA GLU A 65 -6.14 -5.62 -3.84
C GLU A 65 -6.91 -4.99 -2.67
N TYR A 66 -6.59 -5.38 -1.43
CA TYR A 66 -7.24 -4.83 -0.24
C TYR A 66 -6.85 -3.38 0.03
N MET A 67 -5.56 -3.04 -0.10
CA MET A 67 -5.09 -1.66 0.02
C MET A 67 -5.78 -0.74 -1.00
N GLN A 68 -5.96 -1.20 -2.24
CA GLN A 68 -6.71 -0.46 -3.26
C GLN A 68 -8.18 -0.24 -2.86
N LYS A 69 -8.84 -1.25 -2.27
CA LYS A 69 -10.22 -1.12 -1.74
C LYS A 69 -10.33 -0.10 -0.59
N LEU A 70 -9.25 0.12 0.15
CA LEU A 70 -9.16 1.13 1.21
C LEU A 70 -8.87 2.54 0.68
N GLY A 71 -8.73 2.71 -0.64
CA GLY A 71 -8.40 4.00 -1.27
C GLY A 71 -6.91 4.31 -1.28
N PHE A 72 -6.04 3.30 -1.21
CA PHE A 72 -4.61 3.49 -1.44
C PHE A 72 -4.25 3.23 -2.91
N PHE A 73 -3.55 4.18 -3.51
CA PHE A 73 -2.90 4.02 -4.79
C PHE A 73 -1.48 3.49 -4.57
N CYS A 74 -1.24 2.27 -5.06
CA CYS A 74 0.03 1.58 -4.95
C CYS A 74 0.74 1.58 -6.31
N GLN A 75 1.98 2.04 -6.34
CA GLN A 75 2.80 2.12 -7.55
C GLN A 75 4.20 1.59 -7.30
N LEU A 76 4.88 1.16 -8.35
CA LEU A 76 6.31 0.90 -8.26
C LEU A 76 7.07 2.21 -8.07
N PRO A 77 8.15 2.20 -7.28
CA PRO A 77 9.00 3.35 -7.08
C PRO A 77 9.67 3.71 -8.40
N PHE A 78 9.98 4.98 -8.58
CA PHE A 78 10.69 5.46 -9.76
C PHE A 78 12.13 4.94 -9.83
N ASP A 79 12.76 4.72 -8.67
CA ASP A 79 14.09 4.15 -8.59
C ASP A 79 14.04 2.65 -8.96
N PRO A 80 14.67 2.23 -10.07
CA PRO A 80 14.65 0.84 -10.51
C PRO A 80 15.41 -0.10 -9.57
N SER A 81 16.19 0.44 -8.63
CA SER A 81 16.91 -0.32 -7.60
C SER A 81 16.00 -0.70 -6.41
N ARG A 82 14.82 -0.09 -6.30
CA ARG A 82 13.86 -0.34 -5.22
C ARG A 82 12.77 -1.29 -5.73
N THR A 83 12.49 -2.34 -4.97
CA THR A 83 11.51 -3.38 -5.34
C THR A 83 10.24 -3.30 -4.51
N GLU A 84 10.25 -2.54 -3.41
CA GLU A 84 9.05 -2.30 -2.61
C GLU A 84 8.06 -1.42 -3.35
N ILE A 85 6.77 -1.72 -3.25
CA ILE A 85 5.67 -0.96 -3.85
C ILE A 85 5.26 0.18 -2.91
N GLU A 86 5.17 1.40 -3.42
CA GLU A 86 4.78 2.58 -2.65
C GLU A 86 3.27 2.82 -2.75
N CYS A 87 2.58 2.64 -1.63
CA CYS A 87 1.14 2.86 -1.45
C CYS A 87 0.88 4.20 -0.76
N ARG A 88 0.13 5.08 -1.40
CA ARG A 88 -0.30 6.38 -0.84
C ARG A 88 -1.81 6.47 -0.87
N ARG A 89 -2.41 7.05 0.17
CA ARG A 89 -3.86 7.28 0.18
C ARG A 89 -4.21 8.29 -0.89
N ILE A 90 -5.03 7.87 -1.84
CA ILE A 90 -5.72 8.79 -2.72
C ILE A 90 -7.05 9.06 -2.05
N GLU A 91 -7.18 10.20 -1.39
CA GLU A 91 -8.53 10.69 -1.13
C GLU A 91 -9.17 10.82 -2.52
N LEU A 92 -10.24 10.05 -2.76
CA LEU A 92 -11.10 10.28 -3.90
C LEU A 92 -11.43 11.76 -3.85
N VAL A 93 -10.85 12.49 -4.79
CA VAL A 93 -10.83 13.94 -4.89
C VAL A 93 -12.24 14.49 -4.64
N ALA A 94 -12.49 14.93 -3.41
CA ALA A 94 -13.50 15.94 -3.14
C ALA A 94 -12.81 17.30 -3.36
N GLY A 95 -12.60 17.69 -4.63
CA GLY A 95 -12.33 19.10 -4.96
C GLY A 95 -11.07 19.48 -5.75
N MET A 96 -10.62 18.70 -6.73
CA MET A 96 -9.71 19.18 -7.78
C MET A 96 -10.33 18.91 -9.15
N PRO A 97 -10.97 19.91 -9.80
CA PRO A 97 -11.17 19.84 -11.24
C PRO A 97 -9.79 19.68 -11.90
N LEU A 98 -9.69 18.78 -12.87
CA LEU A 98 -8.54 18.70 -13.77
C LEU A 98 -8.38 20.09 -14.41
N GLU A 99 -7.39 20.87 -13.95
CA GLU A 99 -6.95 22.04 -14.71
C GLU A 99 -6.41 21.51 -16.05
N PRO A 100 -6.97 21.91 -17.20
CA PRO A 100 -6.41 21.53 -18.48
C PRO A 100 -5.03 22.18 -18.59
N ASN A 101 -4.02 21.33 -18.69
CA ASN A 101 -2.63 21.67 -18.97
C ASN A 101 -2.56 22.69 -20.13
N PRO A 102 -2.02 23.91 -19.91
CA PRO A 102 -1.73 24.82 -21.00
C PRO A 102 -0.43 24.37 -21.65
N THR A 103 -0.53 23.47 -22.63
CA THR A 103 0.58 23.22 -23.57
C THR A 103 0.79 24.45 -24.45
N PRO A 104 2.05 24.86 -24.69
CA PRO A 104 2.42 26.05 -25.47
C PRO A 104 2.11 25.94 -26.96
#